data_AF-A0A7S1DLZ8-F1
#
_entry.id   AF-A0A7S1DLZ8-F1
#
_cell.length_a   1.000
_cell.length_b   1.000
_cell.length_c   1.000
_cell.angle_alpha   90.00
_cell.angle_beta   90.00
_cell.angle_gamma   90.00
#
_symmetry.space_group_name_H-M   'P 1'
#
loop_
_entity.id
_entity.type
_entity.pdbx_description
1 polymer ?
#
loop_
_entity_poly.entity_id
_entity_poly.type
_entity_poly.pdbx_seq_one_letter_code
_entity_poly.pdbx_strand_id
1 'polypeptide(L)'
;AGLGVRALMRTGVEAVGPSSITLKGDDGETREEDCDVCVWTAGVRASDQAEALGFATTEEGRVKVSPRLRVHGEEGVFALGDIAESRDALSDRAAATAQVALQQADTVAWNIHADITGGVPVNFRYHDLGEMLSLGNAAASLASPLFGLEARGELAHALRRGVYLLRMPTVRHKARVGRSWAGRLPGELLRQMAKGGKS
;
A
#
# COMPACT_ATOMS: atom_id res chain seq x y z
N ALA A 1 25.39 -15.22 -3.75
CA ALA A 1 24.45 -15.89 -4.67
C ALA A 1 23.17 -15.06 -4.73
N GLY A 2 22.68 -14.72 -5.92
CA GLY A 2 21.41 -13.98 -6.08
C GLY A 2 20.20 -14.80 -5.62
N LEU A 3 19.03 -14.18 -5.48
CA LEU A 3 17.82 -14.82 -4.95
C LEU A 3 17.19 -15.88 -5.89
N GLY A 4 17.82 -16.20 -7.02
CA GLY A 4 17.25 -17.08 -8.04
C GLY A 4 16.06 -16.46 -8.79
N VAL A 5 15.86 -15.14 -8.67
CA VAL A 5 14.76 -14.40 -9.30
C VAL A 5 15.26 -13.70 -10.57
N ARG A 6 14.58 -13.95 -11.70
CA ARG A 6 14.78 -13.20 -12.95
C ARG A 6 13.80 -12.04 -12.98
N ALA A 7 14.30 -10.81 -12.85
CA ALA A 7 13.51 -9.59 -12.98
C ALA A 7 13.44 -9.16 -14.45
N LEU A 8 12.24 -9.19 -15.03
CA LEU A 8 11.97 -8.75 -16.40
C LEU A 8 11.36 -7.35 -16.34
N MET A 9 12.17 -6.33 -16.54
CA MET A 9 11.74 -4.92 -16.60
C MET A 9 11.30 -4.57 -18.03
N ARG A 10 10.52 -3.49 -18.20
CA ARG A 10 10.06 -3.00 -19.52
C ARG A 10 9.36 -4.09 -20.35
N THR A 11 8.70 -5.02 -19.66
CA THR A 11 8.02 -6.17 -20.26
C THR A 11 6.58 -6.16 -19.76
N GLY A 12 5.62 -6.17 -20.68
CA GLY A 12 4.19 -6.35 -20.40
C GLY A 12 3.78 -7.81 -20.56
N VAL A 13 2.66 -8.20 -19.95
CA VAL A 13 2.01 -9.49 -20.22
C VAL A 13 0.85 -9.23 -21.18
N GLU A 14 0.83 -9.92 -22.32
CA GLU A 14 -0.24 -9.81 -23.32
C GLU A 14 -1.32 -10.88 -23.12
N ALA A 15 -0.92 -12.11 -22.76
CA ALA A 15 -1.82 -13.21 -22.55
C ALA A 15 -1.28 -14.18 -21.49
N VAL A 16 -2.20 -14.84 -20.80
CA VAL A 16 -1.91 -15.94 -19.86
C VAL A 16 -2.61 -17.19 -20.40
N GLY A 17 -1.82 -18.17 -20.81
CA GLY A 17 -2.29 -19.47 -21.27
C GLY A 17 -2.36 -20.51 -20.14
N PRO A 18 -2.76 -21.75 -20.45
CA PRO A 18 -2.86 -22.82 -19.45
C PRO A 18 -1.52 -23.23 -18.82
N SER A 19 -0.42 -23.12 -19.57
CA SER A 19 0.93 -23.56 -19.16
C SER A 19 2.03 -22.58 -19.56
N SER A 20 1.66 -21.38 -20.01
CA SER A 20 2.59 -20.39 -20.54
C SER A 20 2.06 -18.96 -20.35
N ILE A 21 2.96 -17.99 -20.41
CA ILE A 21 2.65 -16.57 -20.49
C ILE A 21 3.25 -15.96 -21.74
N THR A 22 2.49 -15.10 -22.40
CA THR A 22 2.95 -14.28 -23.53
C THR A 22 3.41 -12.93 -22.99
N LEU A 23 4.68 -12.62 -23.19
CA LEU A 23 5.33 -11.40 -22.77
C LEU A 23 5.66 -10.54 -23.98
N LYS A 24 5.43 -9.23 -23.87
CA LYS A 24 5.82 -8.25 -24.87
C LYS A 24 6.86 -7.29 -24.29
N GLY A 25 8.02 -7.22 -24.93
CA GLY A 25 9.01 -6.19 -24.66
C GLY A 25 8.56 -4.83 -25.18
N ASP A 26 9.19 -3.78 -24.69
CA ASP A 26 8.97 -2.42 -25.19
C ASP A 26 9.66 -2.14 -26.54
N ASP A 27 10.57 -3.03 -26.95
CA ASP A 27 11.07 -3.18 -28.31
C ASP A 27 10.01 -3.74 -29.29
N GLY A 28 8.86 -4.18 -28.76
CA GLY A 28 7.76 -4.77 -29.52
C GLY A 28 7.92 -6.27 -29.75
N GLU A 29 9.03 -6.89 -29.31
CA GLU A 29 9.22 -8.33 -29.42
C GLU A 29 8.26 -9.07 -28.50
N THR A 30 7.66 -10.14 -29.02
CA THR A 30 6.75 -11.00 -28.28
C THR A 30 7.40 -12.36 -28.07
N ARG A 31 7.42 -12.82 -26.82
CA ARG A 31 7.97 -14.13 -26.44
C ARG A 31 7.01 -14.90 -25.55
N GLU A 32 7.05 -16.21 -25.65
CA GLU A 32 6.30 -17.11 -24.79
C GLU A 32 7.25 -17.79 -23.80
N GLU A 33 6.82 -17.88 -22.54
CA GLU A 33 7.60 -18.50 -21.47
C GLU A 33 6.70 -19.49 -20.72
N ASP A 34 7.19 -20.71 -20.53
CA ASP A 34 6.47 -21.73 -19.78
C ASP A 34 6.31 -21.31 -18.31
N CYS A 35 5.11 -21.53 -17.76
CA CYS A 35 4.86 -21.32 -16.34
C CYS A 35 3.85 -22.34 -15.79
N ASP A 36 4.16 -22.92 -14.64
CA ASP A 36 3.22 -23.76 -13.90
C ASP A 36 2.25 -22.94 -13.03
N VAL A 37 2.71 -21.77 -12.56
CA VAL A 37 1.94 -20.90 -11.66
C VAL A 37 2.10 -19.45 -12.08
N CYS A 38 0.98 -18.79 -12.39
CA CYS A 38 0.91 -17.35 -12.60
C CYS A 38 0.30 -16.68 -11.37
N VAL A 39 1.02 -15.74 -10.76
CA VAL A 39 0.50 -14.89 -9.67
C VAL A 39 0.35 -13.48 -10.22
N TRP A 40 -0.89 -13.02 -10.37
CA TRP A 40 -1.20 -11.71 -10.95
C TRP A 40 -1.48 -10.66 -9.87
N THR A 41 -0.66 -9.62 -9.81
CA THR A 41 -0.79 -8.53 -8.83
C THR A 41 -0.85 -7.14 -9.48
N ALA A 42 -1.13 -7.09 -10.79
CA ALA A 42 -1.14 -5.86 -11.57
C ALA A 42 -2.57 -5.44 -11.95
N GLY A 43 -2.80 -4.14 -12.13
CA GLY A 43 -4.09 -3.61 -12.57
C GLY A 43 -5.17 -3.69 -11.50
N VAL A 44 -5.57 -2.54 -10.97
CA VAL A 44 -6.75 -2.43 -10.09
C VAL A 44 -7.81 -1.63 -10.83
N ARG A 45 -9.00 -2.20 -10.98
CA ARG A 45 -10.19 -1.52 -11.52
C ARG A 45 -11.20 -1.34 -10.39
N ALA A 46 -11.85 -0.18 -10.33
CA ALA A 46 -12.93 0.04 -9.38
C ALA A 46 -14.16 -0.80 -9.76
N SER A 47 -15.01 -1.10 -8.76
CA SER A 47 -16.23 -1.87 -8.95
C SER A 47 -17.26 -1.09 -9.77
N ASP A 48 -17.91 -1.76 -10.74
CA ASP A 48 -18.98 -1.16 -11.55
C ASP A 48 -20.25 -0.86 -10.71
N GLN A 49 -20.31 -1.29 -9.44
CA GLN A 49 -21.41 -0.99 -8.53
C GLN A 49 -21.63 0.51 -8.30
N ALA A 50 -20.56 1.30 -8.31
CA ALA A 50 -20.67 2.74 -8.13
C ALA A 50 -21.50 3.39 -9.25
N GLU A 51 -21.27 2.97 -10.48
CA GLU A 51 -22.03 3.41 -11.65
C GLU A 51 -23.46 2.87 -11.61
N ALA A 52 -23.65 1.61 -11.21
CA ALA A 52 -24.98 1.01 -11.06
C ALA A 52 -25.85 1.71 -10.00
N LEU A 53 -25.23 2.36 -9.00
CA LEU A 53 -25.89 3.18 -8.00
C LEU A 53 -26.16 4.63 -8.47
N GLY A 54 -25.76 4.99 -9.69
CA GLY A 54 -25.96 6.31 -10.27
C GLY A 54 -24.92 7.36 -9.87
N PHE A 55 -23.85 6.96 -9.17
CA PHE A 55 -22.81 7.90 -8.78
C PHE A 55 -21.97 8.32 -9.98
N ALA A 56 -21.55 9.59 -9.99
CA ALA A 56 -20.62 10.09 -10.99
C ALA A 56 -19.26 9.42 -10.83
N THR A 57 -18.78 8.71 -11.86
CA THR A 57 -17.51 8.00 -11.86
C THR A 57 -16.51 8.56 -12.87
N THR A 58 -15.23 8.19 -12.71
CA THR A 58 -14.17 8.37 -13.72
C THR A 58 -14.22 7.25 -14.77
N GLU A 59 -13.43 7.36 -15.83
CA GLU A 59 -13.28 6.26 -16.82
C GLU A 59 -12.78 4.96 -16.20
N GLU A 60 -11.99 5.05 -15.12
CA GLU A 60 -11.52 3.89 -14.35
C GLU A 60 -12.54 3.37 -13.32
N GLY A 61 -13.76 3.92 -13.31
CA GLY A 61 -14.87 3.51 -12.45
C GLY A 61 -14.83 4.08 -11.02
N ARG A 62 -13.93 5.02 -10.72
CA ARG A 62 -13.79 5.58 -9.36
C ARG A 62 -14.85 6.65 -9.11
N VAL A 63 -15.46 6.64 -7.93
CA VAL A 63 -16.46 7.62 -7.50
C VAL A 63 -15.81 8.99 -7.37
N LYS A 64 -16.35 9.98 -8.07
CA LYS A 64 -15.90 11.36 -7.96
C LYS A 64 -16.32 11.90 -6.60
N VAL A 65 -15.35 12.46 -5.87
CA VAL A 65 -15.59 13.07 -4.56
C VAL A 65 -15.03 14.48 -4.46
N SER A 66 -15.67 15.31 -3.64
CA SER A 66 -15.15 16.61 -3.23
C SER A 66 -13.88 16.48 -2.35
N PRO A 67 -13.16 17.58 -2.06
CA PRO A 67 -12.04 17.57 -1.11
C PRO A 67 -12.41 17.09 0.31
N ARG A 68 -13.71 17.05 0.64
CA ARG A 68 -14.25 16.54 1.91
C ARG A 68 -14.61 15.06 1.86
N LEU A 69 -14.29 14.38 0.75
CA LEU A 69 -14.60 12.97 0.46
C LEU A 69 -16.10 12.66 0.34
N ARG A 70 -16.93 13.69 0.18
CA ARG A 70 -18.36 13.54 -0.14
C ARG A 70 -18.55 13.28 -1.63
N VAL A 71 -19.42 12.33 -1.97
CA VAL A 71 -19.78 12.00 -3.35
C VAL A 71 -20.44 13.21 -4.02
N HIS A 72 -20.04 13.51 -5.25
CA HIS A 72 -20.61 14.65 -5.99
C HIS A 72 -22.10 14.46 -6.25
N GLY A 73 -22.90 15.48 -5.95
CA GLY A 73 -24.34 15.47 -6.16
C GLY A 73 -25.14 14.80 -5.05
N GLU A 74 -24.48 14.18 -4.07
CA GLU A 74 -25.13 13.42 -3.00
C GLU A 74 -24.94 14.08 -1.64
N GLU A 75 -26.01 14.16 -0.85
CA GLU A 75 -25.95 14.56 0.55
C GLU A 75 -25.80 13.33 1.45
N GLY A 76 -24.91 13.41 2.44
CA GLY A 76 -24.70 12.34 3.41
C GLY A 76 -23.95 11.09 2.89
N VAL A 77 -23.57 11.06 1.60
CA VAL A 77 -22.83 9.94 1.01
C VAL A 77 -21.34 10.27 0.88
N PHE A 78 -20.49 9.40 1.40
CA PHE A 78 -19.03 9.53 1.36
C PHE A 78 -18.39 8.33 0.67
N ALA A 79 -17.27 8.56 -0.02
CA ALA A 79 -16.45 7.50 -0.59
C ALA A 79 -14.97 7.73 -0.24
N LEU A 80 -14.26 6.64 0.08
CA LEU A 80 -12.85 6.66 0.48
C LEU A 80 -12.15 5.38 0.05
N GLY A 81 -10.82 5.38 0.09
CA GLY A 81 -9.96 4.30 -0.37
C GLY A 81 -9.98 4.16 -1.88
N ASP A 82 -9.74 2.95 -2.37
CA ASP A 82 -9.49 2.69 -3.79
C ASP A 82 -10.70 2.95 -4.69
N ILE A 83 -11.91 3.04 -4.13
CA ILE A 83 -13.12 3.36 -4.90
C ILE A 83 -13.27 4.87 -5.17
N ALA A 84 -12.60 5.74 -4.42
CA ALA A 84 -12.77 7.19 -4.54
C ALA A 84 -11.69 7.81 -5.46
N GLU A 85 -12.11 8.76 -6.31
CA GLU A 85 -11.19 9.69 -6.97
C GLU A 85 -10.88 10.85 -6.03
N SER A 86 -10.15 10.55 -4.95
CA SER A 86 -9.70 11.58 -4.02
C SER A 86 -8.45 12.29 -4.57
N ARG A 87 -8.48 13.61 -4.58
CA ARG A 87 -7.31 14.44 -4.89
C ARG A 87 -6.64 14.90 -3.60
N ASP A 88 -5.33 14.94 -3.59
CA ASP A 88 -4.57 15.57 -2.52
C ASP A 88 -4.12 16.97 -2.97
N ALA A 89 -3.83 17.86 -2.03
CA ALA A 89 -3.34 19.20 -2.37
C ALA A 89 -1.96 19.19 -3.04
N LEU A 90 -1.20 18.09 -2.90
CA LEU A 90 0.16 17.94 -3.44
C LEU A 90 0.23 17.00 -4.67
N SER A 91 -0.83 16.25 -4.98
CA SER A 91 -0.86 15.34 -6.13
C SER A 91 -2.25 15.32 -6.77
N ASP A 92 -2.29 15.20 -8.10
CA ASP A 92 -3.54 15.19 -8.86
C ASP A 92 -4.48 14.04 -8.45
N ARG A 93 -3.94 12.94 -7.90
CA ARG A 93 -4.68 11.77 -7.40
C ARG A 93 -3.93 11.14 -6.23
N ALA A 94 -4.64 10.86 -5.13
CA ALA A 94 -4.06 10.12 -4.01
C ALA A 94 -3.75 8.67 -4.42
N ALA A 95 -2.65 8.12 -3.89
CA ALA A 95 -2.24 6.76 -4.18
C ALA A 95 -3.25 5.73 -3.63
N ALA A 96 -3.51 4.67 -4.40
CA ALA A 96 -4.36 3.54 -3.99
C ALA A 96 -3.62 2.66 -2.96
N THR A 97 -3.56 3.14 -1.72
CA THR A 97 -2.82 2.49 -0.63
C THR A 97 -3.66 2.42 0.63
N ALA A 98 -3.40 1.41 1.45
CA ALA A 98 -4.02 1.29 2.77
C ALA A 98 -3.73 2.50 3.67
N GLN A 99 -2.57 3.14 3.52
CA GLN A 99 -2.23 4.34 4.29
C GLN A 99 -3.14 5.52 3.95
N VAL A 100 -3.40 5.75 2.66
CA VAL A 100 -4.35 6.77 2.19
C VAL A 100 -5.75 6.45 2.71
N ALA A 101 -6.23 5.21 2.51
CA ALA A 101 -7.57 4.81 2.94
C ALA A 101 -7.80 5.00 4.44
N LEU A 102 -6.81 4.68 5.28
CA LEU A 102 -6.89 4.87 6.73
C LEU A 102 -6.98 6.36 7.11
N GLN A 103 -6.15 7.22 6.51
CA GLN A 103 -6.21 8.66 6.79
C GLN A 103 -7.51 9.30 6.27
N GLN A 104 -8.05 8.79 5.17
CA GLN A 104 -9.34 9.22 4.66
C GLN A 104 -10.48 8.81 5.58
N ALA A 105 -10.41 7.63 6.20
CA ALA A 105 -11.41 7.17 7.15
C ALA A 105 -11.56 8.15 8.34
N ASP A 106 -10.45 8.67 8.88
CA ASP A 106 -10.48 9.68 9.95
C ASP A 106 -11.17 10.97 9.50
N THR A 107 -10.89 11.42 8.27
CA THR A 107 -11.54 12.61 7.68
C THR A 107 -13.04 12.40 7.49
N VAL A 108 -13.44 11.24 6.92
CA VAL A 108 -14.85 10.91 6.70
C VAL A 108 -15.59 10.78 8.03
N ALA A 109 -15.00 10.14 9.04
CA ALA A 109 -15.60 10.01 10.36
C ALA A 109 -15.86 11.40 11.00
N TRP A 110 -14.89 12.32 10.91
CA TRP A 110 -15.08 13.69 11.36
C TRP A 110 -16.19 14.41 10.60
N ASN A 111 -16.22 14.28 9.26
CA ASN A 111 -17.21 14.96 8.43
C ASN A 111 -18.64 14.44 8.67
N ILE A 112 -18.80 13.13 8.86
CA ILE A 112 -20.08 12.54 9.29
C ILE A 112 -20.50 13.11 10.65
N HIS A 113 -19.58 13.19 11.61
CA HIS A 113 -19.86 13.77 12.92
C HIS A 113 -20.27 15.25 12.82
N ALA A 114 -19.56 16.04 12.00
CA ALA A 114 -19.87 17.44 11.75
C ALA A 114 -21.27 17.61 11.11
N ASP A 115 -21.64 16.78 10.14
CA ASP A 115 -22.96 16.81 9.52
C ASP A 115 -24.08 16.55 10.53
N ILE A 116 -23.88 15.61 11.45
CA ILE A 116 -24.88 15.25 12.47
C ILE A 116 -25.01 16.33 13.55
N THR A 117 -23.90 17.00 13.91
CA THR A 117 -23.85 17.92 15.05
C THR A 117 -23.90 19.40 14.67
N GLY A 118 -23.95 19.72 13.37
CA GLY A 118 -23.82 21.10 12.88
C GLY A 118 -22.40 21.67 13.01
N GLY A 119 -21.40 20.79 13.06
CA GLY A 119 -19.98 21.15 13.12
C GLY A 119 -19.42 21.62 11.77
N VAL A 120 -18.12 21.95 11.76
CA VAL A 120 -17.41 22.37 10.54
C VAL A 120 -16.70 21.17 9.90
N PRO A 121 -17.03 20.80 8.65
CA PRO A 121 -16.35 19.71 7.94
C PRO A 121 -14.94 20.13 7.51
N VAL A 122 -14.05 19.15 7.38
CA VAL A 122 -12.64 19.31 7.03
C VAL A 122 -12.32 18.70 5.67
N ASN A 123 -11.30 19.24 5.02
CA ASN A 123 -10.77 18.67 3.77
C ASN A 123 -9.75 17.58 4.09
N PHE A 124 -9.76 16.52 3.29
CA PHE A 124 -8.71 15.50 3.33
C PHE A 124 -7.37 16.10 2.89
N ARG A 125 -6.32 15.75 3.63
CA ARG A 125 -4.93 16.05 3.28
C ARG A 125 -4.11 14.81 3.55
N TYR A 126 -3.37 14.36 2.55
CA TYR A 126 -2.55 13.17 2.71
C TYR A 126 -1.24 13.52 3.41
N HIS A 127 -0.87 12.69 4.38
CA HIS A 127 0.43 12.74 5.05
C HIS A 127 1.21 11.48 4.70
N ASP A 128 2.25 11.62 3.88
CA ASP A 128 3.11 10.50 3.52
C ASP A 128 3.98 10.06 4.72
N LEU A 129 3.62 8.93 5.31
CA LEU A 129 4.38 8.30 6.40
C LEU A 129 5.56 7.47 5.88
N GLY A 130 5.71 7.32 4.56
CA GLY A 130 6.74 6.52 3.93
C GLY A 130 6.32 5.10 3.52
N GLU A 131 7.29 4.37 2.98
CA GLU A 131 7.12 3.04 2.41
C GLU A 131 8.06 2.02 3.06
N MET A 132 7.58 0.78 3.14
CA MET A 132 8.35 -0.35 3.65
C MET A 132 8.19 -1.55 2.72
N LEU A 133 9.29 -1.97 2.08
CA LEU A 133 9.31 -3.10 1.15
C LEU A 133 10.13 -4.25 1.75
N SER A 134 9.65 -5.48 1.62
CA SER A 134 10.42 -6.68 1.97
C SER A 134 10.88 -7.38 0.68
N LEU A 135 12.16 -7.76 0.61
CA LEU A 135 12.79 -8.34 -0.58
C LEU A 135 13.16 -9.83 -0.41
N GLY A 136 12.64 -10.50 0.63
CA GLY A 136 13.03 -11.86 1.01
C GLY A 136 14.32 -11.92 1.85
N ASN A 137 14.61 -13.07 2.48
CA ASN A 137 15.86 -13.35 3.22
C ASN A 137 16.36 -12.22 4.15
N ALA A 138 15.46 -11.64 4.95
CA ALA A 138 15.73 -10.50 5.84
C ALA A 138 16.20 -9.19 5.16
N ALA A 139 16.22 -9.12 3.83
CA ALA A 139 16.40 -7.88 3.10
C ALA A 139 15.08 -7.10 3.07
N ALA A 140 15.13 -5.84 3.45
CA ALA A 140 14.03 -4.90 3.33
C ALA A 140 14.55 -3.51 2.97
N SER A 141 13.67 -2.64 2.52
CA SER A 141 13.90 -1.22 2.38
C SER A 141 12.82 -0.49 3.19
N LEU A 142 13.21 0.59 3.83
CA LEU A 142 12.33 1.48 4.57
C LEU A 142 12.76 2.91 4.25
N ALA A 143 11.81 3.72 3.79
CA ALA A 143 12.02 5.13 3.57
C ALA A 143 10.82 5.88 4.13
N SER A 144 11.05 6.89 4.97
CA SER A 144 10.00 7.73 5.53
C SER A 144 10.37 9.20 5.45
N PRO A 145 9.73 9.97 4.55
CA PRO A 145 9.94 11.41 4.46
C PRO A 145 9.55 12.15 5.74
N LEU A 146 8.45 11.73 6.38
CA LEU A 146 7.95 12.36 7.61
C LEU A 146 8.95 12.28 8.78
N PHE A 147 9.69 11.17 8.89
CA PHE A 147 10.67 10.96 9.96
C PHE A 147 12.13 11.16 9.51
N GLY A 148 12.36 11.55 8.25
CA GLY A 148 13.71 11.66 7.67
C GLY A 148 14.52 10.36 7.77
N LEU A 149 13.85 9.21 7.69
CA LEU A 149 14.45 7.90 7.97
C LEU A 149 14.62 7.08 6.70
N GLU A 150 15.83 6.62 6.43
CA GLU A 150 16.12 5.63 5.38
C GLU A 150 16.92 4.46 5.96
N ALA A 151 16.47 3.24 5.68
CA ALA A 151 17.16 2.02 6.08
C ALA A 151 17.06 0.96 4.99
N ARG A 152 18.07 0.09 4.89
CA ARG A 152 18.10 -1.06 3.98
C ARG A 152 18.58 -2.32 4.69
N GLY A 153 18.35 -3.48 4.08
CA GLY A 153 18.80 -4.78 4.58
C GLY A 153 18.10 -5.19 5.88
N GLU A 154 18.86 -5.81 6.78
CA GLU A 154 18.31 -6.38 8.03
C GLU A 154 17.79 -5.32 9.00
N LEU A 155 18.39 -4.12 9.00
CA LEU A 155 17.94 -3.01 9.84
C LEU A 155 16.53 -2.56 9.43
N ALA A 156 16.30 -2.35 8.13
CA ALA A 156 14.97 -2.06 7.60
C ALA A 156 13.98 -3.19 7.94
N HIS A 157 14.44 -4.45 7.90
CA HIS A 157 13.59 -5.59 8.20
C HIS A 157 13.19 -5.66 9.67
N ALA A 158 14.09 -5.31 10.59
CA ALA A 158 13.81 -5.19 12.01
C ALA A 158 12.85 -4.02 12.31
N LEU A 159 13.13 -2.84 11.74
CA LEU A 159 12.27 -1.65 11.89
C LEU A 159 10.85 -1.90 11.36
N ARG A 160 10.74 -2.50 10.17
CA ARG A 160 9.45 -2.92 9.60
C ARG A 160 8.69 -3.82 10.56
N ARG A 161 9.33 -4.87 11.09
CA ARG A 161 8.70 -5.75 12.09
C ARG A 161 8.23 -4.97 13.32
N GLY A 162 9.04 -4.04 13.84
CA GLY A 162 8.67 -3.16 14.95
C GLY A 162 7.41 -2.35 14.67
N VAL A 163 7.34 -1.66 13.53
CA VAL A 163 6.18 -0.85 13.13
C VAL A 163 4.92 -1.69 12.98
N TYR A 164 5.01 -2.86 12.33
CA TYR A 164 3.86 -3.76 12.20
C TYR A 164 3.39 -4.32 13.55
N LEU A 165 4.30 -4.64 14.48
CA LEU A 165 3.93 -5.03 15.84
C LEU A 165 3.21 -3.91 16.58
N LEU A 166 3.65 -2.66 16.44
CA LEU A 166 3.00 -1.51 17.07
C LEU A 166 1.59 -1.29 16.51
N ARG A 167 1.41 -1.44 15.18
CA ARG A 167 0.13 -1.27 14.48
C ARG A 167 -0.88 -2.39 14.69
N MET A 168 -0.49 -3.54 15.28
CA MET A 168 -1.46 -4.60 15.58
C MET A 168 -2.49 -4.15 16.63
N PRO A 169 -3.79 -4.45 16.44
CA PRO A 169 -4.84 -3.91 17.29
C PRO A 169 -4.90 -4.52 18.70
N THR A 170 -4.43 -5.78 18.89
CA THR A 170 -4.58 -6.48 20.18
C THR A 170 -3.26 -6.99 20.76
N VAL A 171 -3.12 -6.87 22.09
CA VAL A 171 -1.92 -7.29 22.84
C VAL A 171 -1.60 -8.79 22.66
N ARG A 172 -2.64 -9.63 22.56
CA ARG A 172 -2.47 -11.08 22.34
C ARG A 172 -1.90 -11.40 20.95
N HIS A 173 -2.25 -10.63 19.92
CA HIS A 173 -1.70 -10.77 18.57
C HIS A 173 -0.23 -10.32 18.53
N LYS A 174 0.08 -9.19 19.19
CA LYS A 174 1.46 -8.70 19.37
C LYS A 174 2.35 -9.76 20.02
N ALA A 175 1.90 -10.36 21.11
CA ALA A 175 2.67 -11.38 21.84
C ALA A 175 2.85 -12.71 21.05
N ARG A 176 1.86 -13.11 20.25
CA ARG A 176 1.96 -14.31 19.40
C ARG A 176 2.96 -14.09 18.26
N VAL A 177 2.82 -12.98 17.55
CA VAL A 177 3.69 -12.66 16.41
C VAL A 177 5.11 -12.35 16.88
N GLY A 178 5.27 -11.58 17.96
CA GLY A 178 6.57 -11.32 18.58
C GLY A 178 7.32 -12.59 18.95
N ARG A 179 6.64 -13.59 19.56
CA ARG A 179 7.25 -14.90 19.85
C ARG A 179 7.63 -15.66 18.58
N SER A 180 6.81 -15.62 17.53
CA SER A 180 7.12 -16.28 16.25
C SER A 180 8.35 -15.69 15.54
N TRP A 181 8.67 -14.42 15.83
CA TRP A 181 9.81 -13.69 15.26
C TRP A 181 11.06 -13.74 16.14
N ALA A 182 10.93 -13.92 17.45
CA ALA A 182 12.05 -14.07 18.37
C ALA A 182 12.95 -15.28 18.02
N GLY A 183 12.38 -16.35 17.48
CA GLY A 183 13.15 -17.50 16.95
C GLY A 183 13.80 -17.27 15.58
N ARG A 184 13.65 -16.09 14.97
CA ARG A 184 14.13 -15.74 13.61
C ARG A 184 14.72 -14.32 13.58
N LEU A 185 15.52 -13.98 14.59
CA LEU A 185 16.35 -12.78 14.56
C LEU A 185 17.64 -13.11 13.78
N PRO A 186 17.98 -12.34 12.73
CA PRO A 186 19.24 -12.51 12.02
C PRO A 186 20.43 -12.33 12.97
N GLY A 187 21.41 -13.22 12.88
CA GLY A 187 22.60 -13.19 13.75
C GLY A 187 23.46 -11.93 13.61
N GLU A 188 23.36 -11.20 12.49
CA GLU A 188 24.09 -9.96 12.22
C GLU A 188 23.60 -8.80 13.11
N LEU A 189 22.28 -8.68 13.34
CA LEU A 189 21.68 -7.61 14.15
C LEU A 189 22.12 -7.70 15.62
N LEU A 190 22.24 -8.93 16.15
CA LEU A 190 22.77 -9.19 17.49
C LEU A 190 24.25 -8.82 17.59
N ARG A 191 25.04 -9.03 16.52
CA ARG A 191 26.45 -8.62 16.48
C ARG A 191 26.62 -7.10 16.37
N GLN A 192 25.76 -6.40 15.64
CA GLN A 192 25.80 -4.94 15.54
C GLN A 192 25.44 -4.27 16.88
N MET A 193 24.39 -4.76 17.56
CA MET A 193 24.04 -4.27 18.90
C MET A 193 25.13 -4.56 19.95
N ALA A 194 25.83 -5.70 19.83
CA ALA A 194 26.96 -6.02 20.69
C ALA A 194 28.20 -5.14 20.45
N LYS A 195 28.37 -4.58 19.24
CA LYS A 195 29.47 -3.65 18.91
C LYS A 195 29.19 -2.20 19.32
N GLY A 196 27.92 -1.79 19.40
CA GLY A 196 27.51 -0.43 19.81
C GLY A 196 27.58 -0.13 21.31
N GLY A 197 27.96 -1.11 22.14
CA GLY A 197 28.03 -0.99 23.61
C GLY A 197 29.44 -0.78 24.19
N LYS A 198 30.45 -0.49 23.36
CA LYS A 198 31.78 -0.06 23.81
C LYS A 198 32.08 1.34 23.28
N SER A 199 31.58 2.34 23.97
CA SER A 199 32.18 3.67 24.05
C SER A 199 32.53 3.94 25.50
#